data_AF-A0A973DIX5-F1
#
_entry.id   AF-A0A973DIX5-F1
#
_cell.length_a   1.000
_cell.length_b   1.000
_cell.length_c   1.000
_cell.angle_alpha   90.00
_cell.angle_beta   90.00
_cell.angle_gamma   90.00
#
_symmetry.space_group_name_H-M   'P 1'
#
loop_
_entity.id
_entity.type
_entity.pdbx_description
1 polymer ?
#
loop_
_entity_poly.entity_id
_entity_poly.type
_entity_poly.pdbx_seq_one_letter_code
_entity_poly.pdbx_strand_id
1 'polypeptide(L)'
;MTKRKNKTYTTEFKQEAVALVTEQGYSVSEAAASLGITTKLIYNWKAKLEEQQAGNSLNEDERAELKRLRKENKDLKMEKENLKKGQRLLCERNEVKYQFIKENSQAFRVIKLCSAMKVSRSSYYAWLARPAKLITAEELHLYRRAKALFKRSRESLGYRELCKNLRKEGFKITRFKTRRLMAQLHLVVKQRVAYKVTTKRKHSDAVADNLLNQNFNPIAPNQIWAGDVTYLKTGEGWMYLAVVMDLYSRRIVGWHIDKRMTTDLVMKAMIKAYNLRKPAKGLVFHSDRGSQYTSKRYRSLLKQFGMRASMGDVGACWDNAVVERFFGSLKHDWLLKVAQPTREHMKSDVTEYMKYYNLERLHSANNDQSPVEYENSLRKVSGWS
;
A
#
# COMPACT_ATOMS: atom_id res chain seq x y z
N MET A 1 11.25 -12.47 -73.54
CA MET A 1 12.53 -13.16 -73.26
C MET A 1 12.26 -14.58 -72.78
N THR A 2 12.41 -15.56 -73.66
CA THR A 2 12.27 -16.99 -73.36
C THR A 2 13.35 -17.39 -72.35
N LYS A 3 12.94 -17.81 -71.13
CA LYS A 3 13.85 -18.34 -70.11
C LYS A 3 14.61 -19.53 -70.70
N ARG A 4 15.94 -19.40 -70.87
CA ARG A 4 16.83 -20.54 -71.19
C ARG A 4 16.58 -21.64 -70.14
N LYS A 5 16.11 -22.81 -70.57
CA LYS A 5 16.08 -24.01 -69.72
C LYS A 5 17.52 -24.35 -69.37
N ASN A 6 17.88 -24.26 -68.10
CA ASN A 6 19.19 -24.72 -67.63
C ASN A 6 19.25 -26.24 -67.80
N LYS A 7 20.15 -26.74 -68.66
CA LYS A 7 20.44 -28.17 -68.74
C LYS A 7 20.91 -28.64 -67.36
N THR A 8 20.20 -29.61 -66.79
CA THR A 8 20.51 -30.17 -65.47
C THR A 8 21.21 -31.50 -65.70
N TYR A 9 22.45 -31.63 -65.25
CA TYR A 9 23.25 -32.86 -65.40
C TYR A 9 23.21 -33.66 -64.10
N THR A 10 23.09 -34.99 -64.19
CA THR A 10 23.10 -35.92 -63.05
C THR A 10 24.47 -35.91 -62.36
N THR A 11 24.52 -36.36 -61.11
CA THR A 11 25.76 -36.37 -60.31
C THR A 11 26.79 -37.33 -60.90
N GLU A 12 26.34 -38.50 -61.37
CA GLU A 12 27.17 -39.51 -62.04
C GLU A 12 27.81 -38.95 -63.32
N PHE A 13 27.03 -38.28 -64.18
CA PHE A 13 27.54 -37.66 -65.41
C PHE A 13 28.61 -36.59 -65.13
N LYS A 14 28.47 -35.84 -64.03
CA LYS A 14 29.46 -34.83 -63.63
C LYS A 14 30.75 -35.48 -63.13
N GLN A 15 30.66 -36.62 -62.44
CA GLN A 15 31.82 -37.37 -61.96
C GLN A 15 32.59 -38.00 -63.12
N GLU A 16 31.88 -38.64 -64.05
CA GLU A 16 32.48 -39.25 -65.24
C GLU A 16 33.14 -38.20 -66.14
N ALA A 17 32.51 -37.04 -66.34
CA ALA A 17 33.08 -35.94 -67.10
C ALA A 17 34.38 -35.38 -66.50
N VAL A 18 34.53 -35.41 -65.17
CA VAL A 18 35.75 -34.99 -64.48
C VAL A 18 36.80 -36.12 -64.52
N ALA A 19 36.40 -37.39 -64.38
CA ALA A 19 37.28 -38.56 -64.45
C ALA A 19 37.99 -38.68 -65.81
N LEU A 20 37.34 -38.33 -66.92
CA LEU A 20 37.98 -38.24 -68.24
C LEU A 20 39.23 -37.34 -68.23
N VAL A 21 39.20 -36.24 -67.48
CA VAL A 21 40.30 -35.29 -67.39
C VAL A 21 41.33 -35.69 -66.33
N THR A 22 40.89 -36.20 -65.18
CA THR A 22 41.78 -36.46 -64.04
C THR A 22 42.40 -37.85 -64.02
N GLU A 23 41.70 -38.86 -64.53
CA GLU A 23 42.14 -40.27 -64.47
C GLU A 23 42.56 -40.79 -65.84
N GLN A 24 41.88 -40.37 -66.91
CA GLN A 24 42.16 -40.83 -68.28
C GLN A 24 43.07 -39.89 -69.08
N GLY A 25 43.45 -38.74 -68.53
CA GLY A 25 44.48 -37.86 -69.09
C GLY A 25 44.06 -36.98 -70.27
N TYR A 26 42.76 -36.88 -70.59
CA TYR A 26 42.28 -35.99 -71.64
C TYR A 26 42.42 -34.52 -71.26
N SER A 27 42.67 -33.63 -72.24
CA SER A 27 42.60 -32.20 -71.99
C SER A 27 41.14 -31.75 -71.74
N VAL A 28 40.95 -30.68 -70.95
CA VAL A 28 39.61 -30.14 -70.64
C VAL A 28 38.84 -29.75 -71.91
N SER A 29 39.55 -29.35 -72.97
CA SER A 29 38.94 -29.01 -74.26
C SER A 29 38.43 -30.26 -75.01
N GLU A 30 39.19 -31.35 -74.98
CA GLU A 30 38.81 -32.61 -75.63
C GLU A 30 37.65 -33.29 -74.90
N ALA A 31 37.68 -33.33 -73.56
CA ALA A 31 36.60 -33.88 -72.75
C ALA A 31 35.30 -33.05 -72.88
N ALA A 32 35.40 -31.74 -73.04
CA ALA A 32 34.25 -30.87 -73.28
C ALA A 32 33.65 -31.11 -74.68
N ALA A 33 34.50 -31.27 -75.69
CA ALA A 33 34.06 -31.54 -77.06
C ALA A 33 33.40 -32.93 -77.20
N SER A 34 33.96 -33.96 -76.58
CA SER A 34 33.42 -35.33 -76.65
C SER A 34 32.07 -35.47 -75.96
N LEU A 35 31.85 -34.75 -74.85
CA LEU A 35 30.60 -34.76 -74.10
C LEU A 35 29.60 -33.69 -74.55
N GLY A 36 29.96 -32.84 -75.53
CA GLY A 36 29.10 -31.76 -76.03
C GLY A 36 28.75 -30.70 -74.97
N ILE A 37 29.64 -30.47 -74.00
CA ILE A 37 29.48 -29.49 -72.91
C ILE A 37 30.53 -28.38 -72.99
N THR A 38 30.29 -27.27 -72.29
CA THR A 38 31.25 -26.15 -72.27
C THR A 38 32.40 -26.47 -71.31
N THR A 39 33.63 -26.13 -71.69
CA THR A 39 34.84 -26.26 -70.84
C THR A 39 34.67 -25.66 -69.45
N LYS A 40 33.96 -24.54 -69.33
CA LYS A 40 33.63 -23.88 -68.05
C LYS A 40 32.86 -24.77 -67.07
N LEU A 41 32.03 -25.70 -67.58
CA LEU A 41 31.29 -26.65 -66.72
C LEU A 41 32.24 -27.69 -66.12
N ILE A 42 33.17 -28.21 -66.91
CA ILE A 42 34.16 -29.18 -66.43
C ILE A 42 35.07 -28.56 -65.37
N TYR A 43 35.56 -27.33 -65.59
CA TYR A 43 36.35 -26.61 -64.58
C TYR A 43 35.56 -26.39 -63.27
N ASN A 44 34.29 -25.98 -63.36
CA ASN A 44 33.45 -25.79 -62.18
C ASN A 44 33.15 -27.09 -61.44
N TRP A 45 32.97 -28.21 -62.15
CA TRP A 45 32.73 -29.52 -61.54
C TRP A 45 33.99 -30.09 -60.90
N LYS A 46 35.15 -29.93 -61.56
CA LYS A 46 36.46 -30.30 -61.01
C LYS A 46 36.73 -29.54 -59.70
N ALA A 47 36.58 -28.21 -59.70
CA ALA A 47 36.76 -27.40 -58.50
C ALA A 47 35.79 -27.79 -57.36
N LYS A 48 34.54 -28.10 -57.70
CA LYS A 48 33.54 -28.50 -56.70
C LYS A 48 33.80 -29.91 -56.12
N LEU A 49 34.32 -30.84 -56.92
CA LEU A 49 34.73 -32.17 -56.47
C LEU A 49 36.00 -32.10 -55.61
N GLU A 50 36.96 -31.25 -55.98
CA GLU A 50 38.14 -30.97 -55.17
C GLU A 50 37.77 -30.32 -53.82
N GLU A 51 36.82 -29.37 -53.79
CA GLU A 51 36.27 -28.80 -52.55
C GLU A 51 35.52 -29.81 -51.67
N GLN A 52 34.83 -30.77 -52.29
CA GLN A 52 34.15 -31.86 -51.58
C GLN A 52 35.14 -32.89 -51.01
N GLN A 53 36.18 -33.25 -51.75
CA GLN A 53 37.27 -34.13 -51.28
C GLN A 53 38.13 -33.46 -50.19
N ALA A 54 38.30 -32.14 -50.25
CA ALA A 54 38.99 -31.35 -49.22
C ALA A 54 38.15 -31.14 -47.94
N GLY A 55 36.91 -31.66 -47.87
CA GLY A 55 36.04 -31.57 -46.69
C GLY A 55 35.47 -30.17 -46.40
N ASN A 56 35.56 -29.23 -47.36
CA ASN A 56 35.26 -27.81 -47.13
C ASN A 56 33.82 -27.39 -47.52
N SER A 57 32.97 -28.33 -47.95
CA SER A 57 31.59 -28.05 -48.37
C SER A 57 30.58 -28.88 -47.57
N LEU A 58 29.80 -28.21 -46.71
CA LEU A 58 28.67 -28.82 -45.99
C LEU A 58 27.67 -29.47 -46.96
N ASN A 59 27.31 -30.73 -46.71
CA ASN A 59 26.33 -31.50 -47.47
C ASN A 59 24.93 -30.87 -47.35
N GLU A 60 24.02 -31.18 -48.28
CA GLU A 60 22.67 -30.59 -48.31
C GLU A 60 21.87 -30.91 -47.05
N ASP A 61 22.06 -32.11 -46.50
CA ASP A 61 21.52 -32.53 -45.21
C ASP A 61 22.11 -31.73 -44.03
N GLU A 62 23.41 -31.46 -44.05
CA GLU A 62 24.08 -30.65 -43.02
C GLU A 62 23.62 -29.18 -43.08
N ARG A 63 23.33 -28.65 -44.27
CA ARG A 63 22.75 -27.32 -44.45
C ARG A 63 21.30 -27.26 -43.93
N ALA A 64 20.52 -28.31 -44.17
CA ALA A 64 19.16 -28.42 -43.66
C ALA A 64 19.16 -28.50 -42.13
N GLU A 65 20.07 -29.28 -41.55
CA GLU A 65 20.23 -29.41 -40.09
C GLU A 65 20.75 -28.10 -39.47
N LEU A 66 21.73 -27.42 -40.09
CA LEU A 66 22.16 -26.08 -39.66
C LEU A 66 21.01 -25.07 -39.68
N LYS A 67 20.13 -25.12 -40.68
CA LYS A 67 18.95 -24.26 -40.75
C LYS A 67 17.95 -24.57 -39.64
N ARG A 68 17.74 -25.87 -39.34
CA ARG A 68 16.92 -26.32 -38.22
C ARG A 68 17.50 -25.88 -36.88
N LEU A 69 18.78 -26.14 -36.62
CA LEU A 69 19.49 -25.75 -35.39
C LEU A 69 19.55 -24.24 -35.21
N ARG A 70 19.70 -23.45 -36.29
CA ARG A 70 19.62 -21.99 -36.21
C ARG A 70 18.22 -21.51 -35.85
N LYS A 71 17.18 -22.14 -36.40
CA LYS A 71 15.78 -21.85 -36.06
C LYS A 71 15.48 -22.21 -34.60
N GLU A 72 15.95 -23.37 -34.14
CA GLU A 72 15.81 -23.83 -32.76
C GLU A 72 16.57 -22.92 -31.79
N ASN A 73 17.82 -22.55 -32.09
CA ASN A 73 18.58 -21.60 -31.28
C ASN A 73 17.91 -20.23 -31.20
N LYS A 74 17.30 -19.76 -32.28
CA LYS A 74 16.53 -18.51 -32.28
C LYS A 74 15.30 -18.64 -31.37
N ASP A 75 14.58 -19.75 -31.47
CA ASP A 75 13.41 -20.05 -30.65
C ASP A 75 13.77 -20.16 -29.15
N LEU A 76 14.84 -20.88 -28.82
CA LEU A 76 15.35 -21.03 -27.45
C LEU A 76 15.85 -19.71 -26.86
N LYS A 77 16.53 -18.87 -27.66
CA LYS A 77 16.95 -17.52 -27.22
C LYS A 77 15.74 -16.65 -26.90
N MET A 78 14.70 -16.67 -27.74
CA MET A 78 13.46 -15.95 -27.49
C MET A 78 12.71 -16.49 -26.26
N GLU A 79 12.64 -17.80 -26.09
CA GLU A 79 12.00 -18.42 -24.92
C GLU A 79 12.71 -18.04 -23.62
N LYS A 80 14.06 -18.07 -23.61
CA LYS A 80 14.86 -17.62 -22.47
C LYS A 80 14.63 -16.15 -22.15
N GLU A 81 14.50 -15.29 -23.15
CA GLU A 81 14.21 -13.87 -22.96
C GLU A 81 12.79 -13.65 -22.39
N ASN A 82 11.79 -14.34 -22.93
CA ASN A 82 10.41 -14.30 -22.46
C ASN A 82 10.30 -14.81 -21.01
N LEU A 83 10.94 -15.93 -20.70
CA LEU A 83 10.98 -16.49 -19.36
C LEU A 83 11.71 -15.54 -18.40
N LYS A 84 12.84 -14.95 -18.78
CA LYS A 84 13.51 -13.94 -17.95
C LYS A 84 12.61 -12.76 -17.60
N LYS A 85 11.80 -12.29 -18.56
CA LYS A 85 10.85 -11.17 -18.34
C LYS A 85 9.64 -11.58 -17.51
N GLY A 86 9.17 -12.83 -17.64
CA GLY A 86 7.92 -13.32 -17.04
C GLY A 86 8.06 -14.25 -15.83
N GLN A 87 9.27 -14.64 -15.41
CA GLN A 87 9.49 -15.71 -14.42
C GLN A 87 8.76 -15.47 -13.09
N ARG A 88 8.75 -14.22 -12.61
CA ARG A 88 8.06 -13.83 -11.38
C ARG A 88 6.53 -13.87 -11.50
N LEU A 89 6.00 -13.82 -12.73
CA LEU A 89 4.56 -13.80 -13.01
C LEU A 89 3.97 -15.20 -13.16
N LEU A 90 4.80 -16.26 -13.19
CA LEU A 90 4.31 -17.64 -13.32
C LEU A 90 3.47 -18.10 -12.12
N CYS A 91 3.73 -17.54 -10.93
CA CYS A 91 2.98 -17.79 -9.71
C CYS A 91 1.79 -16.83 -9.52
N GLU A 92 1.62 -15.87 -10.41
CA GLU A 92 0.54 -14.87 -10.34
C GLU A 92 -0.75 -15.36 -11.00
N ARG A 93 -1.84 -14.61 -10.78
CA ARG A 93 -3.13 -14.90 -11.41
C ARG A 93 -3.05 -14.80 -12.93
N ASN A 94 -3.88 -15.58 -13.62
CA ASN A 94 -3.94 -15.59 -15.09
C ASN A 94 -4.18 -14.20 -15.70
N GLU A 95 -4.91 -13.30 -15.04
CA GLU A 95 -5.12 -11.92 -15.49
C GLU A 95 -3.81 -11.13 -15.62
N VAL A 96 -2.88 -11.30 -14.68
CA VAL A 96 -1.55 -10.67 -14.73
C VAL A 96 -0.72 -11.26 -15.87
N LYS A 97 -0.81 -12.59 -16.07
CA LYS A 97 -0.16 -13.28 -17.19
C LYS A 97 -0.70 -12.79 -18.54
N TYR A 98 -2.02 -12.61 -18.66
CA TYR A 98 -2.64 -12.08 -19.88
C TYR A 98 -2.25 -10.64 -20.15
N GLN A 99 -2.17 -9.80 -19.12
CA GLN A 99 -1.69 -8.42 -19.24
C GLN A 99 -0.24 -8.37 -19.76
N PHE A 100 0.65 -9.21 -19.22
CA PHE A 100 2.03 -9.35 -19.72
C PHE A 100 2.08 -9.80 -21.19
N ILE A 101 1.25 -10.77 -21.58
CA ILE A 101 1.14 -11.23 -22.97
C ILE A 101 0.68 -10.09 -23.88
N LYS A 102 -0.31 -9.29 -23.45
CA LYS A 102 -0.82 -8.15 -24.21
C LYS A 102 0.26 -7.09 -24.43
N GLU A 103 0.98 -6.71 -23.37
CA GLU A 103 2.06 -5.70 -23.42
C GLU A 103 3.22 -6.14 -24.31
N ASN A 104 3.53 -7.44 -24.35
CA ASN A 104 4.65 -7.98 -25.13
C ASN A 104 4.22 -8.52 -26.51
N SER A 105 2.93 -8.45 -26.85
CA SER A 105 2.39 -9.02 -28.09
C SER A 105 2.88 -8.33 -29.37
N GLN A 106 3.37 -7.09 -29.26
CA GLN A 106 3.99 -6.37 -30.38
C GLN A 106 5.41 -6.86 -30.68
N ALA A 107 6.16 -7.25 -29.65
CA ALA A 107 7.55 -7.70 -29.79
C ALA A 107 7.65 -9.21 -30.02
N PHE A 108 6.71 -10.01 -29.51
CA PHE A 108 6.76 -11.47 -29.57
C PHE A 108 5.42 -12.07 -29.98
N ARG A 109 5.48 -13.22 -30.68
CA ARG A 109 4.28 -13.96 -31.09
C ARG A 109 3.51 -14.44 -29.86
N VAL A 110 2.21 -14.14 -29.83
CA VAL A 110 1.28 -14.52 -28.74
C VAL A 110 1.33 -16.00 -28.39
N ILE A 111 1.50 -16.89 -29.38
CA ILE A 111 1.61 -18.34 -29.16
C ILE A 111 2.80 -18.67 -28.24
N LYS A 112 3.96 -18.05 -28.49
CA LYS A 112 5.18 -18.28 -27.71
C LYS A 112 5.07 -17.65 -26.32
N LEU A 113 4.46 -16.47 -26.20
CA LEU A 113 4.19 -15.84 -24.91
C LEU A 113 3.21 -16.67 -24.05
N CYS A 114 2.14 -17.20 -24.64
CA CYS A 114 1.19 -18.08 -23.95
C CYS A 114 1.87 -19.36 -23.46
N SER A 115 2.73 -19.96 -24.29
CA SER A 115 3.52 -21.14 -23.94
C SER A 115 4.48 -20.84 -22.77
N ALA A 116 5.24 -19.74 -22.86
CA ALA A 116 6.18 -19.31 -21.82
C ALA A 116 5.46 -19.03 -20.48
N MET A 117 4.26 -18.46 -20.54
CA MET A 117 3.45 -18.15 -19.35
C MET A 117 2.57 -19.32 -18.86
N LYS A 118 2.63 -20.49 -19.53
CA LYS A 118 1.82 -21.68 -19.24
C LYS A 118 0.30 -21.40 -19.20
N VAL A 119 -0.21 -20.66 -20.18
CA VAL A 119 -1.64 -20.35 -20.31
C VAL A 119 -2.20 -20.72 -21.68
N SER A 120 -3.50 -21.05 -21.75
CA SER A 120 -4.17 -21.32 -23.03
C SER A 120 -4.36 -20.05 -23.86
N ARG A 121 -4.13 -20.17 -25.18
CA ARG A 121 -4.41 -19.13 -26.18
C ARG A 121 -5.89 -18.74 -26.19
N SER A 122 -6.79 -19.72 -26.11
CA SER A 122 -8.24 -19.47 -26.13
C SER A 122 -8.66 -18.63 -24.93
N SER A 123 -8.10 -18.91 -23.75
CA SER A 123 -8.36 -18.14 -22.53
C SER A 123 -7.79 -16.72 -22.60
N TYR A 124 -6.63 -16.52 -23.23
CA TYR A 124 -6.06 -15.18 -23.46
C TYR A 124 -6.95 -14.34 -24.38
N TYR A 125 -7.36 -14.88 -25.53
CA TYR A 125 -8.25 -14.16 -26.45
C TYR A 125 -9.64 -13.95 -25.87
N ALA A 126 -10.17 -14.92 -25.12
CA ALA A 126 -11.41 -14.73 -24.37
C ALA A 126 -11.29 -13.60 -23.35
N TRP A 127 -10.17 -13.49 -22.63
CA TRP A 127 -9.90 -12.36 -21.73
C TRP A 127 -9.74 -11.04 -22.48
N LEU A 128 -9.09 -11.03 -23.64
CA LEU A 128 -8.92 -9.83 -24.47
C LEU A 128 -10.25 -9.31 -25.01
N ALA A 129 -11.18 -10.21 -25.34
CA ALA A 129 -12.52 -9.89 -25.80
C ALA A 129 -13.50 -9.56 -24.66
N ARG A 130 -13.10 -9.71 -23.38
CA ARG A 130 -13.98 -9.32 -22.27
C ARG A 130 -14.21 -7.81 -22.34
N PRO A 131 -15.47 -7.35 -22.26
CA PRO A 131 -15.74 -5.94 -22.13
C PRO A 131 -15.06 -5.41 -20.86
N ALA A 132 -14.58 -4.17 -20.92
CA ALA A 132 -14.05 -3.51 -19.73
C ALA A 132 -15.11 -3.57 -18.63
N LYS A 133 -14.70 -3.88 -17.39
CA LYS A 133 -15.63 -3.86 -16.26
C LYS A 133 -16.15 -2.43 -16.09
N LEU A 134 -17.40 -2.21 -16.46
CA LEU A 134 -18.08 -0.95 -16.20
C LEU A 134 -18.26 -0.79 -14.68
N ILE A 135 -17.85 0.35 -14.16
CA ILE A 135 -18.07 0.70 -12.76
C ILE A 135 -19.50 1.21 -12.66
N THR A 136 -20.33 0.55 -11.86
CA THR A 136 -21.72 1.01 -11.65
C THR A 136 -21.73 2.34 -10.88
N ALA A 137 -22.81 3.12 -10.99
CA ALA A 137 -22.96 4.36 -10.23
C ALA A 137 -22.82 4.13 -8.71
N GLU A 138 -23.32 3.00 -8.22
CA GLU A 138 -23.20 2.59 -6.81
C GLU A 138 -21.76 2.26 -6.42
N GLU A 139 -21.01 1.52 -7.25
CA GLU A 139 -19.59 1.24 -7.01
C GLU A 139 -18.79 2.54 -7.00
N LEU A 140 -19.06 3.46 -7.94
CA LEU A 140 -18.40 4.76 -8.01
C LEU A 140 -18.73 5.62 -6.77
N HIS A 141 -19.98 5.61 -6.32
CA HIS A 141 -20.41 6.30 -5.11
C HIS A 141 -19.66 5.77 -3.88
N LEU A 142 -19.59 4.44 -3.72
CA LEU A 142 -18.80 3.78 -2.68
C LEU A 142 -17.32 4.21 -2.73
N TYR A 143 -16.73 4.30 -3.92
CA TYR A 143 -15.32 4.69 -4.07
C TYR A 143 -15.09 6.14 -3.63
N ARG A 144 -15.98 7.04 -4.03
CA ARG A 144 -15.95 8.46 -3.64
C ARG A 144 -16.09 8.61 -2.13
N ARG A 145 -17.05 7.92 -1.51
CA ARG A 145 -17.26 7.96 -0.05
C ARG A 145 -16.07 7.38 0.71
N ALA A 146 -15.53 6.24 0.27
CA ALA A 146 -14.33 5.66 0.88
C ALA A 146 -13.13 6.62 0.85
N LYS A 147 -12.87 7.28 -0.30
CA LYS A 147 -11.82 8.30 -0.43
C LYS A 147 -12.08 9.51 0.48
N ALA A 148 -13.32 9.99 0.52
CA ALA A 148 -13.69 11.15 1.35
C ALA A 148 -13.48 10.86 2.84
N LEU A 149 -13.96 9.72 3.34
CA LEU A 149 -13.75 9.30 4.73
C LEU A 149 -12.27 9.12 5.07
N PHE A 150 -11.53 8.45 4.18
CA PHE A 150 -10.09 8.25 4.36
C PHE A 150 -9.35 9.59 4.43
N LYS A 151 -9.63 10.52 3.51
CA LYS A 151 -9.04 11.87 3.50
C LYS A 151 -9.42 12.68 4.75
N ARG A 152 -10.68 12.62 5.17
CA ARG A 152 -11.19 13.32 6.37
C ARG A 152 -10.46 12.89 7.65
N SER A 153 -10.09 11.62 7.73
CA SER A 153 -9.27 11.08 8.82
C SER A 153 -7.76 11.36 8.68
N ARG A 154 -7.35 12.13 7.68
CA ARG A 154 -5.95 12.29 7.25
C ARG A 154 -5.26 10.96 7.02
N GLU A 155 -5.89 10.06 6.27
CA GLU A 155 -5.31 8.77 5.89
C GLU A 155 -4.99 7.87 7.10
N SER A 156 -5.74 7.98 8.20
CA SER A 156 -5.53 7.16 9.42
C SER A 156 -6.47 5.96 9.51
N LEU A 157 -7.63 6.01 8.88
CA LEU A 157 -8.61 4.92 8.93
C LEU A 157 -8.09 3.66 8.24
N GLY A 158 -7.83 2.63 9.04
CA GLY A 158 -7.64 1.27 8.53
C GLY A 158 -8.95 0.65 8.02
N TYR A 159 -8.86 -0.49 7.34
CA TYR A 159 -10.03 -1.15 6.72
C TYR A 159 -11.16 -1.46 7.71
N ARG A 160 -10.84 -1.69 8.99
CA ARG A 160 -11.84 -1.98 10.04
C ARG A 160 -12.69 -0.74 10.33
N GLU A 161 -12.05 0.40 10.55
CA GLU A 161 -12.74 1.65 10.88
C GLU A 161 -13.40 2.25 9.64
N LEU A 162 -12.77 2.16 8.46
CA LEU A 162 -13.38 2.57 7.20
C LEU A 162 -14.66 1.75 6.91
N CYS A 163 -14.65 0.45 7.19
CA CYS A 163 -15.83 -0.41 7.04
C CYS A 163 -16.98 0.05 7.95
N LYS A 164 -16.69 0.41 9.20
CA LYS A 164 -17.69 0.92 10.15
C LYS A 164 -18.28 2.25 9.69
N ASN A 165 -17.43 3.19 9.27
CA ASN A 165 -17.89 4.49 8.74
C ASN A 165 -18.75 4.32 7.48
N LEU A 166 -18.35 3.45 6.54
CA LEU A 166 -19.17 3.16 5.36
C LEU A 166 -20.51 2.53 5.74
N ARG A 167 -20.55 1.59 6.69
CA ARG A 167 -21.82 1.01 7.16
C ARG A 167 -22.73 2.06 7.81
N LYS A 168 -22.15 3.00 8.55
CA LYS A 168 -22.87 4.13 9.16
C LYS A 168 -23.50 5.04 8.11
N GLU A 169 -22.88 5.18 6.93
CA GLU A 169 -23.46 5.87 5.76
C GLU A 169 -24.46 4.99 4.97
N GLY A 170 -24.82 3.79 5.46
CA GLY A 170 -25.80 2.90 4.84
C GLY A 170 -25.23 1.85 3.87
N PHE A 171 -23.90 1.81 3.66
CA PHE A 171 -23.31 0.84 2.74
C PHE A 171 -23.28 -0.58 3.32
N LYS A 172 -23.86 -1.54 2.58
CA LYS A 172 -23.74 -2.98 2.87
C LYS A 172 -22.37 -3.51 2.40
N ILE A 173 -21.35 -3.36 3.26
CA ILE A 173 -19.96 -3.78 2.94
C ILE A 173 -19.36 -4.67 4.02
N THR A 174 -18.58 -5.68 3.61
CA THR A 174 -17.83 -6.57 4.52
C THR A 174 -16.40 -6.06 4.71
N ARG A 175 -15.76 -6.43 5.83
CA ARG A 175 -14.35 -6.08 6.09
C ARG A 175 -13.42 -6.53 4.96
N PHE A 176 -13.68 -7.71 4.38
CA PHE A 176 -12.91 -8.22 3.25
C PHE A 176 -13.09 -7.36 2.00
N LYS A 177 -14.32 -6.95 1.67
CA LYS A 177 -14.61 -6.04 0.55
C LYS A 177 -13.98 -4.67 0.79
N THR A 178 -14.01 -4.13 2.01
CA THR A 178 -13.34 -2.87 2.35
C THR A 178 -11.82 -2.98 2.19
N ARG A 179 -11.18 -4.08 2.61
CA ARG A 179 -9.74 -4.27 2.40
C ARG A 179 -9.38 -4.31 0.91
N ARG A 180 -10.15 -5.03 0.10
CA ARG A 180 -9.96 -5.05 -1.38
C ARG A 180 -10.18 -3.67 -1.98
N LEU A 181 -11.19 -2.95 -1.52
CA LEU A 181 -11.49 -1.58 -1.94
C LEU A 181 -10.31 -0.64 -1.64
N MET A 182 -9.74 -0.70 -0.44
CA MET A 182 -8.57 0.10 -0.08
C MET A 182 -7.38 -0.21 -0.99
N ALA A 183 -7.11 -1.50 -1.27
CA ALA A 183 -6.04 -1.89 -2.18
C ALA A 183 -6.28 -1.36 -3.61
N GLN A 184 -7.50 -1.50 -4.14
CA GLN A 184 -7.87 -1.02 -5.47
C GLN A 184 -7.77 0.51 -5.59
N LEU A 185 -8.09 1.23 -4.52
CA LEU A 185 -8.05 2.70 -4.48
C LEU A 185 -6.71 3.25 -3.97
N HIS A 186 -5.72 2.39 -3.71
CA HIS A 186 -4.41 2.76 -3.17
C HIS A 186 -4.48 3.56 -1.85
N LEU A 187 -5.45 3.23 -0.99
CA LEU A 187 -5.63 3.85 0.32
C LEU A 187 -4.72 3.16 1.34
N VAL A 188 -3.56 3.74 1.60
CA VAL A 188 -2.53 3.18 2.48
C VAL A 188 -2.39 4.01 3.75
N VAL A 189 -2.61 3.38 4.91
CA VAL A 189 -2.43 4.02 6.21
C VAL A 189 -0.94 4.14 6.50
N LYS A 190 -0.47 5.35 6.81
CA LYS A 190 0.90 5.60 7.26
C LYS A 190 0.98 5.44 8.78
N GLN A 191 1.82 4.52 9.27
CA GLN A 191 2.15 4.38 10.69
C GLN A 191 3.65 4.64 10.91
N ARG A 192 4.00 5.25 12.04
CA ARG A 192 5.41 5.39 12.45
C ARG A 192 5.91 4.06 13.01
N VAL A 193 7.15 3.69 12.71
CA VAL A 193 7.85 2.59 13.42
C VAL A 193 8.01 2.99 14.88
N ALA A 194 7.64 2.10 15.81
CA ALA A 194 7.62 2.38 17.24
C ALA A 194 8.99 2.90 17.74
N TYR A 195 8.97 4.00 18.50
CA TYR A 195 10.15 4.54 19.18
C TYR A 195 10.19 4.00 20.62
N LYS A 196 11.33 3.46 21.06
CA LYS A 196 11.57 3.02 22.44
C LYS A 196 11.64 4.23 23.37
N VAL A 197 10.83 4.24 24.43
CA VAL A 197 10.78 5.34 25.41
C VAL A 197 12.00 5.29 26.34
N THR A 198 12.71 6.41 26.46
CA THR A 198 13.86 6.65 27.35
C THR A 198 13.51 7.76 28.33
N THR A 199 12.93 7.46 29.50
CA THR A 199 12.91 8.43 30.60
C THR A 199 12.81 7.74 31.96
N LYS A 200 13.77 8.03 32.86
CA LYS A 200 13.77 7.68 34.30
C LYS A 200 13.37 8.90 35.14
N ARG A 201 12.70 8.65 36.28
CA ARG A 201 11.98 9.61 37.13
C ARG A 201 12.82 10.21 38.26
N LYS A 202 12.43 11.39 38.77
CA LYS A 202 12.85 11.97 40.08
C LYS A 202 11.62 12.29 40.93
N HIS A 203 11.76 12.23 42.26
CA HIS A 203 10.69 12.31 43.27
C HIS A 203 10.85 13.52 44.20
N SER A 204 9.81 14.36 44.33
CA SER A 204 9.48 15.15 45.55
C SER A 204 8.28 16.09 45.28
N ASP A 205 7.04 15.69 45.60
CA ASP A 205 5.86 16.58 45.66
C ASP A 205 4.70 15.89 46.43
N ALA A 206 3.82 16.68 47.05
CA ALA A 206 2.67 16.18 47.83
C ALA A 206 1.62 15.48 46.94
N VAL A 207 1.14 14.33 47.39
CA VAL A 207 0.37 13.34 46.61
C VAL A 207 -1.08 13.24 47.12
N ALA A 208 -2.04 13.03 46.22
CA ALA A 208 -3.41 12.63 46.58
C ALA A 208 -3.65 11.14 46.31
N ASP A 209 -4.61 10.55 47.02
CA ASP A 209 -4.92 9.12 46.93
C ASP A 209 -5.47 8.72 45.54
N ASN A 210 -5.20 7.47 45.13
CA ASN A 210 -5.68 6.92 43.87
C ASN A 210 -7.12 6.41 44.00
N LEU A 211 -8.09 7.26 43.65
CA LEU A 211 -9.52 6.91 43.65
C LEU A 211 -9.99 6.25 42.35
N LEU A 212 -9.13 6.16 41.31
CA LEU A 212 -9.51 5.59 40.01
C LEU A 212 -9.49 4.06 40.03
N ASN A 213 -8.53 3.44 40.73
CA ASN A 213 -8.36 1.98 40.84
C ASN A 213 -8.61 1.23 39.52
N GLN A 214 -8.10 1.76 38.40
CA GLN A 214 -8.27 1.20 37.05
C GLN A 214 -9.73 1.07 36.54
N ASN A 215 -10.70 1.73 37.18
CA ASN A 215 -12.07 1.78 36.69
C ASN A 215 -12.23 2.84 35.59
N PHE A 216 -11.92 2.47 34.35
CA PHE A 216 -11.99 3.36 33.18
C PHE A 216 -13.38 3.51 32.56
N ASN A 217 -14.42 2.89 33.14
CA ASN A 217 -15.75 2.84 32.56
C ASN A 217 -16.81 3.28 33.59
N PRO A 218 -16.90 4.58 33.91
CA PRO A 218 -18.04 5.11 34.67
C PRO A 218 -19.36 4.74 33.99
N ILE A 219 -20.45 4.70 34.77
CA ILE A 219 -21.78 4.31 34.26
C ILE A 219 -22.61 5.52 33.77
N ALA A 220 -22.18 6.73 34.10
CA ALA A 220 -22.83 7.97 33.67
C ALA A 220 -21.81 9.08 33.35
N PRO A 221 -22.18 10.08 32.52
CA PRO A 221 -21.34 11.25 32.27
C PRO A 221 -20.98 11.99 33.57
N ASN A 222 -19.86 12.70 33.56
CA ASN A 222 -19.43 13.58 34.66
C ASN A 222 -19.25 12.88 36.02
N GLN A 223 -19.00 11.58 36.05
CA GLN A 223 -18.61 10.88 37.28
C GLN A 223 -17.09 10.95 37.48
N ILE A 224 -16.34 10.67 36.42
CA ILE A 224 -14.88 10.68 36.42
C ILE A 224 -14.37 11.39 35.17
N TRP A 225 -13.60 12.45 35.39
CA TRP A 225 -12.81 13.09 34.35
C TRP A 225 -11.34 12.74 34.53
N ALA A 226 -10.62 12.57 33.42
CA ALA A 226 -9.17 12.37 33.40
C ALA A 226 -8.49 13.52 32.66
N GLY A 227 -7.31 13.95 33.10
CA GLY A 227 -6.55 14.98 32.42
C GLY A 227 -5.05 14.76 32.46
N ASP A 228 -4.39 15.23 31.40
CA ASP A 228 -2.95 15.13 31.22
C ASP A 228 -2.46 16.19 30.23
N VAL A 229 -1.13 16.37 30.16
CA VAL A 229 -0.44 17.32 29.30
C VAL A 229 0.47 16.59 28.32
N THR A 230 0.47 17.02 27.07
CA THR A 230 1.43 16.53 26.07
C THR A 230 2.15 17.67 25.38
N TYR A 231 3.40 17.42 24.96
CA TYR A 231 4.19 18.37 24.18
C TYR A 231 4.05 18.11 22.68
N LEU A 232 3.98 19.18 21.89
CA LEU A 232 3.77 19.21 20.44
C LEU A 232 4.86 20.07 19.79
N LYS A 233 5.54 19.54 18.77
CA LYS A 233 6.64 20.24 18.08
C LYS A 233 6.11 21.10 16.93
N THR A 234 6.60 22.32 16.81
CA THR A 234 6.37 23.22 15.65
C THR A 234 7.71 23.76 15.12
N GLY A 235 7.69 24.42 13.97
CA GLY A 235 8.85 25.13 13.42
C GLY A 235 9.34 26.29 14.31
N GLU A 236 8.47 26.87 15.13
CA GLU A 236 8.78 27.96 16.06
C GLU A 236 9.15 27.47 17.48
N GLY A 237 9.23 26.15 17.68
CA GLY A 237 9.53 25.52 18.96
C GLY A 237 8.37 24.71 19.53
N TRP A 238 8.44 24.40 20.83
CA TRP A 238 7.46 23.55 21.49
C TRP A 238 6.17 24.29 21.88
N MET A 239 5.08 23.52 21.87
CA MET A 239 3.75 23.85 22.40
C MET A 239 3.33 22.74 23.37
N TYR A 240 2.46 23.07 24.32
CA TYR A 240 1.96 22.15 25.34
C TYR A 240 0.44 22.16 25.31
N LEU A 241 -0.17 20.98 25.25
CA LEU A 241 -1.61 20.77 25.19
C LEU A 241 -2.07 20.06 26.46
N ALA A 242 -2.92 20.70 27.24
CA ALA A 242 -3.66 20.07 28.33
C ALA A 242 -5.06 19.67 27.87
N VAL A 243 -5.51 18.49 28.27
CA VAL A 243 -6.87 18.00 28.00
C VAL A 243 -7.59 17.57 29.26
N VAL A 244 -8.91 17.61 29.21
CA VAL A 244 -9.84 17.06 30.20
C VAL A 244 -10.84 16.19 29.44
N MET A 245 -10.81 14.90 29.73
CA MET A 245 -11.64 13.87 29.10
C MET A 245 -12.67 13.37 30.10
N ASP A 246 -13.92 13.27 29.67
CA ASP A 246 -14.93 12.48 30.38
C ASP A 246 -14.72 10.99 30.04
N LEU A 247 -14.42 10.17 31.04
CA LEU A 247 -14.11 8.76 30.82
C LEU A 247 -15.33 7.95 30.39
N TYR A 248 -16.54 8.42 30.66
CA TYR A 248 -17.79 7.74 30.29
C TYR A 248 -17.90 7.50 28.78
N SER A 249 -17.77 8.58 28.01
CA SER A 249 -17.93 8.59 26.54
C SER A 249 -16.60 8.81 25.82
N ARG A 250 -15.49 8.90 26.56
CA ARG A 250 -14.18 9.34 26.05
C ARG A 250 -14.19 10.76 25.47
N ARG A 251 -15.21 11.57 25.74
CA ARG A 251 -15.34 12.91 25.15
C ARG A 251 -14.31 13.87 25.75
N ILE A 252 -13.58 14.61 24.92
CA ILE A 252 -12.79 15.74 25.39
C ILE A 252 -13.74 16.88 25.71
N VAL A 253 -13.88 17.18 27.01
CA VAL A 253 -14.81 18.19 27.52
C VAL A 253 -14.13 19.53 27.76
N GLY A 254 -12.81 19.57 27.88
CA GLY A 254 -12.03 20.81 27.90
C GLY A 254 -10.61 20.57 27.44
N TRP A 255 -10.00 21.60 26.84
CA TRP A 255 -8.60 21.55 26.44
C TRP A 255 -8.05 22.97 26.26
N HIS A 256 -6.74 23.12 26.45
CA HIS A 256 -6.03 24.37 26.19
C HIS A 256 -4.61 24.09 25.70
N ILE A 257 -4.10 24.96 24.84
CA ILE A 257 -2.78 24.83 24.24
C ILE A 257 -2.01 26.15 24.38
N ASP A 258 -0.77 26.08 24.84
CA ASP A 258 0.09 27.26 25.08
C ASP A 258 1.56 26.93 24.77
N LYS A 259 2.40 27.96 24.62
CA LYS A 259 3.85 27.86 24.43
C LYS A 259 4.60 27.48 25.72
N ARG A 260 3.95 27.56 26.89
CA ARG A 260 4.55 27.22 28.20
C ARG A 260 3.73 26.18 28.97
N MET A 261 4.43 25.26 29.63
CA MET A 261 3.84 24.23 30.50
C MET A 261 3.63 24.77 31.92
N THR A 262 2.59 25.58 32.10
CA THR A 262 2.28 26.25 33.38
C THR A 262 1.06 25.63 34.07
N THR A 263 0.85 25.93 35.36
CA THR A 263 -0.42 25.63 36.02
C THR A 263 -1.61 26.29 35.32
N ASP A 264 -1.41 27.47 34.74
CA ASP A 264 -2.46 28.19 34.00
C ASP A 264 -2.96 27.41 32.78
N LEU A 265 -2.08 26.65 32.11
CA LEU A 265 -2.44 25.75 31.00
C LEU A 265 -3.52 24.74 31.42
N VAL A 266 -3.27 24.00 32.51
CA VAL A 266 -4.20 22.97 33.00
C VAL A 266 -5.45 23.58 33.64
N MET A 267 -5.33 24.73 34.30
CA MET A 267 -6.47 25.48 34.85
C MET A 267 -7.43 25.93 33.74
N LYS A 268 -6.92 26.50 32.65
CA LYS A 268 -7.76 26.94 31.52
C LYS A 268 -8.48 25.78 30.85
N ALA A 269 -7.83 24.62 30.71
CA ALA A 269 -8.48 23.41 30.20
C ALA A 269 -9.62 22.94 31.12
N MET A 270 -9.39 22.94 32.43
CA MET A 270 -10.38 22.59 33.45
C MET A 270 -11.56 23.57 33.50
N ILE A 271 -11.30 24.88 33.46
CA ILE A 271 -12.35 25.91 33.43
C ILE A 271 -13.24 25.73 32.20
N LYS A 272 -12.65 25.45 31.02
CA LYS A 272 -13.42 25.14 29.82
C LYS A 272 -14.30 23.89 29.99
N ALA A 273 -13.76 22.83 30.58
CA ALA A 273 -14.52 21.60 30.88
C ALA A 273 -15.70 21.87 31.82
N TYR A 274 -15.44 22.57 32.92
CA TYR A 274 -16.45 22.93 33.90
C TYR A 274 -17.55 23.80 33.27
N ASN A 275 -17.19 24.84 32.52
CA ASN A 275 -18.17 25.72 31.88
C ASN A 275 -19.02 25.01 30.83
N LEU A 276 -18.45 24.02 30.13
CA LEU A 276 -19.19 23.21 29.15
C LEU A 276 -20.20 22.27 29.82
N ARG A 277 -19.85 21.69 30.97
CA ARG A 277 -20.62 20.56 31.56
C ARG A 277 -21.39 20.90 32.82
N LYS A 278 -20.94 21.89 33.59
CA LYS A 278 -21.44 22.28 34.91
C LYS A 278 -21.79 21.05 35.78
N PRO A 279 -20.83 20.15 36.01
CA PRO A 279 -21.09 18.89 36.70
C PRO A 279 -21.53 19.12 38.15
N ALA A 280 -22.25 18.15 38.71
CA ALA A 280 -22.57 18.15 40.14
C ALA A 280 -21.30 18.01 40.99
N LYS A 281 -21.40 18.46 42.25
CA LYS A 281 -20.32 18.27 43.24
C LYS A 281 -20.03 16.78 43.43
N GLY A 282 -18.78 16.44 43.68
CA GLY A 282 -18.32 15.07 43.94
C GLY A 282 -17.69 14.36 42.74
N LEU A 283 -17.72 14.96 41.54
CA LEU A 283 -17.00 14.50 40.35
C LEU A 283 -15.52 14.24 40.71
N VAL A 284 -14.99 13.10 40.28
CA VAL A 284 -13.58 12.76 40.47
C VAL A 284 -12.79 13.29 39.28
N PHE A 285 -11.77 14.10 39.54
CA PHE A 285 -10.77 14.46 38.54
C PHE A 285 -9.49 13.68 38.78
N HIS A 286 -9.14 12.83 37.83
CA HIS A 286 -7.94 12.01 37.84
C HIS A 286 -6.84 12.61 36.98
N SER A 287 -5.63 12.74 37.52
CA SER A 287 -4.45 13.17 36.76
C SER A 287 -3.19 12.42 37.18
N ASP A 288 -2.11 12.63 36.42
CA ASP A 288 -0.78 12.25 36.88
C ASP A 288 -0.31 13.15 38.05
N ARG A 289 0.90 12.87 38.55
CA ARG A 289 1.55 13.64 39.62
C ARG A 289 2.39 14.81 39.09
N GLY A 290 2.06 15.36 37.92
CA GLY A 290 2.75 16.52 37.36
C GLY A 290 2.64 17.74 38.28
N SER A 291 3.71 18.55 38.35
CA SER A 291 3.78 19.71 39.25
C SER A 291 2.67 20.74 39.01
N GLN A 292 2.10 20.77 37.80
CA GLN A 292 0.95 21.59 37.45
C GLN A 292 -0.31 21.15 38.21
N TYR A 293 -0.56 19.84 38.30
CA TYR A 293 -1.73 19.24 38.96
C TYR A 293 -1.61 19.20 40.49
N THR A 294 -0.40 19.07 41.04
CA THR A 294 -0.14 19.10 42.50
C THR A 294 -0.13 20.52 43.09
N SER A 295 -0.04 21.55 42.24
CA SER A 295 0.07 22.95 42.65
C SER A 295 -1.09 23.44 43.52
N LYS A 296 -0.79 24.35 44.47
CA LYS A 296 -1.81 24.97 45.36
C LYS A 296 -2.96 25.61 44.57
N ARG A 297 -2.65 26.33 43.49
CA ARG A 297 -3.64 27.01 42.64
C ARG A 297 -4.61 26.02 42.00
N TYR A 298 -4.10 24.89 41.49
CA TYR A 298 -4.95 23.87 40.87
C TYR A 298 -5.85 23.17 41.89
N ARG A 299 -5.30 22.82 43.06
CA ARG A 299 -6.09 22.24 44.17
C ARG A 299 -7.21 23.18 44.65
N SER A 300 -6.94 24.49 44.75
CA SER A 300 -7.97 25.48 45.09
C SER A 300 -9.07 25.55 44.04
N LEU A 301 -8.73 25.46 42.74
CA LEU A 301 -9.71 25.45 41.66
C LEU A 301 -10.63 24.22 41.74
N LEU A 302 -10.07 23.02 41.94
CA LEU A 302 -10.88 21.80 42.09
C LEU A 302 -11.82 21.89 43.30
N LYS A 303 -11.34 22.43 44.43
CA LYS A 303 -12.15 22.65 45.63
C LYS A 303 -13.30 23.63 45.35
N GLN A 304 -13.05 24.72 44.62
CA GLN A 304 -14.08 25.68 44.23
C GLN A 304 -15.18 25.04 43.37
N PHE A 305 -14.81 24.13 42.47
CA PHE A 305 -15.77 23.37 41.66
C PHE A 305 -16.40 22.17 42.40
N GLY A 306 -16.05 21.93 43.66
CA GLY A 306 -16.54 20.79 44.43
C GLY A 306 -16.11 19.44 43.86
N MET A 307 -14.97 19.38 43.16
CA MET A 307 -14.40 18.17 42.58
C MET A 307 -13.46 17.48 43.56
N ARG A 308 -13.40 16.14 43.49
CA ARG A 308 -12.46 15.32 44.25
C ARG A 308 -11.23 15.03 43.39
N ALA A 309 -10.06 15.44 43.86
CA ALA A 309 -8.82 15.09 43.18
C ALA A 309 -8.48 13.61 43.40
N SER A 310 -8.04 12.95 42.34
CA SER A 310 -7.43 11.62 42.36
C SER A 310 -6.13 11.69 41.59
N MET A 311 -5.07 11.07 42.09
CA MET A 311 -3.81 10.97 41.34
C MET A 311 -3.38 9.51 41.22
N GLY A 312 -2.89 9.13 40.05
CA GLY A 312 -2.37 7.78 39.80
C GLY A 312 -1.21 7.44 40.73
N ASP A 313 -1.03 6.15 41.02
CA ASP A 313 0.07 5.70 41.88
C ASP A 313 1.44 5.84 41.20
N VAL A 314 2.50 5.98 41.99
CA VAL A 314 3.86 5.95 41.44
C VAL A 314 4.10 4.59 40.80
N GLY A 315 4.19 4.55 39.46
CA GLY A 315 4.45 3.30 38.72
C GLY A 315 3.19 2.63 38.15
N ALA A 316 2.00 3.18 38.38
CA ALA A 316 0.76 2.70 37.78
C ALA A 316 0.57 3.31 36.37
N CYS A 317 1.36 2.84 35.40
CA CYS A 317 1.29 3.26 33.98
C CYS A 317 -0.12 3.10 33.37
N TRP A 318 -0.98 2.30 34.00
CA TRP A 318 -2.32 2.01 33.49
C TRP A 318 -3.32 3.13 33.79
N ASP A 319 -3.14 3.92 34.86
CA ASP A 319 -4.15 4.84 35.40
C ASP A 319 -4.52 6.00 34.46
N ASN A 320 -3.69 6.30 33.46
CA ASN A 320 -3.97 7.33 32.46
C ASN A 320 -3.95 6.82 30.99
N ALA A 321 -4.00 5.50 30.80
CA ALA A 321 -3.85 4.86 29.49
C ALA A 321 -4.86 5.35 28.44
N VAL A 322 -6.06 5.79 28.87
CA VAL A 322 -7.11 6.31 27.99
C VAL A 322 -6.68 7.65 27.37
N VAL A 323 -6.14 8.56 28.18
CA VAL A 323 -5.68 9.88 27.72
C VAL A 323 -4.38 9.73 26.92
N GLU A 324 -3.49 8.81 27.32
CA GLU A 324 -2.30 8.48 26.53
C GLU A 324 -2.67 7.95 25.13
N ARG A 325 -3.68 7.09 25.03
CA ARG A 325 -4.20 6.61 23.74
C ARG A 325 -4.78 7.76 22.90
N PHE A 326 -5.44 8.73 23.54
CA PHE A 326 -5.88 9.94 22.85
C PHE A 326 -4.69 10.72 22.27
N PHE A 327 -3.64 10.96 23.05
CA PHE A 327 -2.46 11.67 22.58
C PHE A 327 -1.70 10.91 21.50
N GLY A 328 -1.57 9.59 21.61
CA GLY A 328 -1.02 8.75 20.56
C GLY A 328 -1.80 8.91 19.26
N SER A 329 -3.13 8.86 19.33
CA SER A 329 -3.99 9.08 18.16
C SER A 329 -3.81 10.48 17.57
N LEU A 330 -3.81 11.55 18.38
CA LEU A 330 -3.56 12.91 17.92
C LEU A 330 -2.21 13.04 17.20
N LYS A 331 -1.15 12.56 17.85
CA LYS A 331 0.22 12.71 17.33
C LYS A 331 0.43 11.90 16.07
N HIS A 332 -0.05 10.66 16.01
CA HIS A 332 0.24 9.74 14.91
C HIS A 332 -0.75 9.85 13.76
N ASP A 333 -2.04 9.92 14.06
CA ASP A 333 -3.07 9.88 13.02
C ASP A 333 -3.21 11.24 12.34
N TRP A 334 -3.00 12.32 13.11
CA TRP A 334 -3.37 13.67 12.70
C TRP A 334 -2.17 14.59 12.44
N LEU A 335 -1.29 14.73 13.43
CA LEU A 335 -0.21 15.74 13.38
C LEU A 335 1.02 15.26 12.58
N LEU A 336 1.40 13.98 12.66
CA LEU A 336 2.61 13.46 12.01
C LEU A 336 2.63 13.66 10.47
N LYS A 337 1.45 13.75 9.86
CA LYS A 337 1.28 13.76 8.39
C LYS A 337 1.26 15.17 7.80
N VAL A 338 1.24 16.20 8.63
CA VAL A 338 1.09 17.60 8.23
C VAL A 338 2.20 18.43 8.87
N ALA A 339 2.90 19.22 8.06
CA ALA A 339 3.94 20.12 8.56
C ALA A 339 3.33 21.16 9.51
N GLN A 340 4.01 21.44 10.61
CA GLN A 340 3.55 22.36 11.66
C GLN A 340 4.48 23.58 11.70
N PRO A 341 4.36 24.54 10.75
CA PRO A 341 5.32 25.62 10.61
C PRO A 341 5.30 26.59 11.79
N THR A 342 4.10 26.97 12.25
CA THR A 342 3.91 27.99 13.29
C THR A 342 3.12 27.45 14.47
N ARG A 343 3.23 28.12 15.62
CA ARG A 343 2.41 27.83 16.79
C ARG A 343 0.93 28.04 16.50
N GLU A 344 0.57 29.04 15.71
CA GLU A 344 -0.82 29.32 15.36
C GLU A 344 -1.43 28.24 14.46
N HIS A 345 -0.64 27.71 13.51
CA HIS A 345 -1.06 26.57 12.71
C HIS A 345 -1.34 25.35 13.61
N MET A 346 -0.45 25.04 14.56
CA MET A 346 -0.66 23.96 15.53
C MET A 346 -1.94 24.14 16.37
N LYS A 347 -2.26 25.37 16.80
CA LYS A 347 -3.51 25.63 17.53
C LYS A 347 -4.73 25.34 16.67
N SER A 348 -4.72 25.81 15.44
CA SER A 348 -5.81 25.58 14.48
C SER A 348 -5.97 24.09 14.20
N ASP A 349 -4.85 23.39 14.02
CA ASP A 349 -4.85 21.97 13.70
C ASP A 349 -5.34 21.10 14.87
N VAL A 350 -4.90 21.40 16.09
CA VAL A 350 -5.44 20.76 17.30
C VAL A 350 -6.94 21.06 17.45
N THR A 351 -7.39 22.27 17.13
CA THR A 351 -8.83 22.61 17.15
C THR A 351 -9.62 21.72 16.18
N GLU A 352 -9.12 21.52 14.97
CA GLU A 352 -9.75 20.64 13.97
C GLU A 352 -9.80 19.19 14.48
N TYR A 353 -8.70 18.70 15.06
CA TYR A 353 -8.66 17.36 15.64
C TYR A 353 -9.66 17.18 16.78
N MET A 354 -9.82 18.16 17.66
CA MET A 354 -10.77 18.08 18.78
C MET A 354 -12.21 17.96 18.29
N LYS A 355 -12.55 18.67 17.19
CA LYS A 355 -13.85 18.54 16.52
C LYS A 355 -14.02 17.15 15.92
N TYR A 356 -13.04 16.70 15.11
CA TYR A 356 -13.05 15.37 14.51
C TYR A 356 -13.19 14.26 15.57
N TYR A 357 -12.38 14.31 16.62
CA TYR A 357 -12.35 13.32 17.70
C TYR A 357 -13.72 13.22 18.40
N ASN A 358 -14.30 14.35 18.80
CA ASN A 358 -15.55 14.34 19.56
C ASN A 358 -16.79 14.05 18.70
N LEU A 359 -16.80 14.47 17.43
CA LEU A 359 -18.01 14.45 16.60
C LEU A 359 -18.03 13.27 15.62
N GLU A 360 -16.88 12.77 15.18
CA GLU A 360 -16.80 11.89 14.01
C GLU A 360 -15.99 10.63 14.23
N ARG A 361 -14.90 10.69 15.00
CA ARG A 361 -14.04 9.53 15.24
C ARG A 361 -14.84 8.46 15.98
N LEU A 362 -14.80 7.23 15.48
CA LEU A 362 -15.50 6.11 16.10
C LEU A 362 -14.66 5.51 17.24
N HIS A 363 -15.31 5.19 18.36
CA HIS A 363 -14.66 4.59 19.52
C HIS A 363 -15.21 3.21 19.79
N SER A 364 -14.33 2.20 19.87
CA SER A 364 -14.75 0.84 20.23
C SER A 364 -15.37 0.75 21.62
N ALA A 365 -14.93 1.61 22.55
CA ALA A 365 -15.52 1.73 23.89
C ALA A 365 -16.96 2.26 23.88
N ASN A 366 -17.37 2.92 22.80
CA ASN A 366 -18.67 3.55 22.63
C ASN A 366 -19.51 2.81 21.57
N ASN A 367 -19.33 1.50 21.43
CA ASN A 367 -20.01 0.69 20.40
C ASN A 367 -19.86 1.26 18.98
N ASP A 368 -18.66 1.74 18.66
CA ASP A 368 -18.33 2.34 17.36
C ASP A 368 -19.10 3.62 17.02
N GLN A 369 -19.53 4.37 18.03
CA GLN A 369 -20.07 5.73 17.91
C GLN A 369 -19.00 6.77 18.25
N SER A 370 -19.19 8.01 17.80
CA SER A 370 -18.37 9.13 18.29
C SER A 370 -18.74 9.48 19.74
N PRO A 371 -17.85 10.16 20.50
CA PRO A 371 -18.14 10.52 21.89
C PRO A 371 -19.45 11.29 22.07
N VAL A 372 -19.74 12.23 21.17
CA VAL A 372 -21.00 13.00 21.20
C VAL A 372 -22.20 12.15 20.80
N GLU A 373 -22.07 11.31 19.78
CA GLU A 373 -23.15 10.42 19.35
C GLU A 373 -23.54 9.41 20.42
N TYR A 374 -22.56 8.85 21.12
CA TYR A 374 -22.77 7.92 22.21
C TYR A 374 -23.54 8.55 23.39
N GLU A 375 -23.16 9.77 23.78
CA GLU A 375 -23.92 10.49 24.81
C GLU A 375 -25.35 10.80 24.35
N ASN A 376 -25.52 11.16 23.08
CA ASN A 376 -26.85 11.49 22.54
C ASN A 376 -27.74 10.26 22.37
N SER A 377 -27.18 9.08 22.05
CA SER A 377 -27.96 7.84 21.89
C SER A 377 -28.54 7.33 23.21
N LEU A 378 -27.94 7.72 24.34
CA LEU A 378 -28.36 7.33 25.69
C LEU A 378 -29.25 8.38 26.38
N ARG A 379 -29.39 9.57 25.79
CA ARG A 379 -30.41 10.52 26.22
C ARG A 379 -31.77 9.95 25.83
N LYS A 380 -32.53 9.51 26.83
CA LYS A 380 -33.97 9.24 26.65
C LYS A 380 -34.60 10.54 26.15
N VAL A 381 -34.89 10.62 24.87
CA VAL A 381 -35.81 11.64 24.37
C VAL A 381 -37.14 11.25 24.98
N SER A 382 -37.68 12.07 25.88
CA SER A 382 -39.06 11.95 26.31
C SER A 382 -39.93 12.19 25.08
N GLY A 383 -40.17 11.13 24.31
CA GLY A 383 -41.20 11.10 23.29
C GLY A 383 -42.52 11.32 24.00
N TRP A 384 -43.24 12.35 23.57
CA TRP A 384 -44.60 12.60 23.99
C TRP A 384 -45.43 11.33 23.78
N SER A 385 -46.20 10.98 24.82
CA SER A 385 -47.29 10.02 24.82
C SER A 385 -48.33 10.29 23.74
#